data_AF-A0A1Q5Q0C7-F1
#
_entry.id   AF-A0A1Q5Q0C7-F1
#
_cell.length_a   1.000
_cell.length_b   1.000
_cell.length_c   1.000
_cell.angle_alpha   90.00
_cell.angle_beta   90.00
_cell.angle_gamma   90.00
#
_symmetry.space_group_name_H-M   'P 1'
#
loop_
_entity.id
_entity.type
_entity.pdbx_description
1 polymer ?
#
loop_
_entity_poly.entity_id
_entity_poly.type
_entity_poly.pdbx_seq_one_letter_code
_entity_poly.pdbx_strand_id
1 'polypeptide(L)'
;MGEHSRTPTRAHVPAGEAVPASLPRLSARTLALVGLGAAIGASQRYALGSSLLANTLGTALLACLLTALALTTVHPAAADSDSRLARSEQEPSTPRDEQQLVGREHSEHRDEQHRAGQQLSEQRRSDLRILLGAGLCGGLTTYSTIMLDAVTSTSLASAAQQLGLDFACGLGAAVLAIVVTRTVLRRRPLASATAAPSTPARASSPRPAPEADTSAAPEADTSAAPGTGTQP
;
A
#
# COMPACT_ATOMS: atom_id res chain seq x y z
N MET A 1 44.75 51.75 -15.70
CA MET A 1 43.76 51.77 -14.60
C MET A 1 42.43 52.16 -15.22
N GLY A 2 41.53 51.20 -15.40
CA GLY A 2 40.21 51.42 -16.01
C GLY A 2 39.19 50.58 -15.28
N GLU A 3 38.49 51.20 -14.34
CA GLU A 3 37.42 50.56 -13.57
C GLU A 3 36.17 50.43 -14.45
N HIS A 4 35.91 49.21 -14.93
CA HIS A 4 34.66 48.89 -15.60
C HIS A 4 33.55 48.72 -14.57
N SER A 5 32.84 49.82 -14.30
CA SER A 5 31.56 49.86 -13.59
C SER A 5 30.53 49.00 -14.32
N ARG A 6 30.40 47.72 -13.91
CA ARG A 6 29.30 46.85 -14.33
C ARG A 6 28.04 47.25 -13.57
N THR A 7 27.09 47.83 -14.28
CA THR A 7 25.73 48.09 -13.83
C THR A 7 25.06 46.76 -13.43
N PRO A 8 24.52 46.64 -12.20
CA PRO A 8 23.84 45.42 -11.78
C PRO A 8 22.56 45.25 -12.59
N THR A 9 22.52 44.24 -13.44
CA THR A 9 21.33 43.80 -14.17
C THR A 9 20.30 43.38 -13.13
N ARG A 10 19.27 44.20 -12.93
CA ARG A 10 18.17 43.96 -12.01
C ARG A 10 17.41 42.73 -12.51
N ALA A 11 17.65 41.58 -11.88
CA ALA A 11 16.94 40.35 -12.17
C ALA A 11 15.45 40.58 -12.00
N HIS A 12 14.70 40.38 -13.08
CA HIS A 12 13.25 40.47 -13.12
C HIS A 12 12.69 39.29 -12.32
N VAL A 13 12.43 39.48 -11.02
CA VAL A 13 11.72 38.50 -10.19
C VAL A 13 10.27 38.49 -10.68
N PRO A 14 9.77 37.37 -11.26
CA PRO A 14 8.39 37.29 -11.70
C PRO A 14 7.48 37.51 -10.49
N ALA A 15 6.62 38.52 -10.58
CA ALA A 15 5.67 38.87 -9.54
C ALA A 15 4.67 37.73 -9.36
N GLY A 16 4.72 37.10 -8.18
CA GLY A 16 3.55 36.48 -7.54
C GLY A 16 2.84 35.40 -8.34
N GLU A 17 3.51 34.27 -8.60
CA GLU A 17 2.78 33.03 -8.82
C GLU A 17 2.06 32.70 -7.50
N ALA A 18 0.74 32.86 -7.50
CA ALA A 18 -0.11 32.68 -6.34
C ALA A 18 0.14 31.30 -5.75
N VAL A 19 0.79 31.26 -4.58
CA VAL A 19 0.99 30.04 -3.80
C VAL A 19 -0.39 29.42 -3.62
N PRO A 20 -0.67 28.21 -4.14
CA PRO A 20 -1.97 27.60 -4.03
C PRO A 20 -2.28 27.41 -2.53
N ALA A 21 -3.15 28.26 -2.00
CA ALA A 21 -3.45 28.36 -0.57
C ALA A 21 -4.21 27.14 -0.01
N SER A 22 -4.46 26.12 -0.82
CA SER A 22 -5.03 24.86 -0.39
C SER A 22 -3.90 23.89 -0.01
N LEU A 23 -3.31 24.08 1.17
CA LEU A 23 -2.61 22.99 1.82
C LEU A 23 -3.60 21.80 1.93
N PRO A 24 -3.24 20.60 1.46
CA PRO A 24 -4.12 19.45 1.55
C PRO A 24 -4.48 19.24 3.01
N ARG A 25 -5.78 19.27 3.33
CA ARG A 25 -6.25 18.99 4.69
C ARG A 25 -5.81 17.57 5.05
N LEU A 26 -4.73 17.47 5.83
CA LEU A 26 -4.26 16.18 6.34
C LEU A 26 -5.38 15.58 7.18
N SER A 27 -5.89 14.43 6.74
CA SER A 27 -6.90 13.69 7.49
C SER A 27 -6.33 13.33 8.87
N ALA A 28 -7.14 13.44 9.92
CA ALA A 28 -6.76 13.01 11.27
C ALA A 28 -6.25 11.56 11.28
N ARG A 29 -6.81 10.71 10.40
CA ARG A 29 -6.35 9.33 10.20
C ARG A 29 -4.92 9.26 9.69
N THR A 30 -4.55 10.08 8.71
CA THR A 30 -3.18 10.15 8.17
C THR A 30 -2.20 10.56 9.26
N LEU A 31 -2.54 11.58 10.06
CA LEU A 31 -1.71 12.02 11.18
C LEU A 31 -1.54 10.92 12.23
N ALA A 32 -2.62 10.22 12.59
CA ALA A 32 -2.57 9.10 13.53
C ALA A 32 -1.68 7.96 13.03
N LEU A 33 -1.77 7.60 11.75
CA LEU A 33 -0.91 6.57 11.14
C LEU A 33 0.56 6.97 11.12
N VAL A 34 0.86 8.22 10.73
CA VAL A 34 2.25 8.72 10.76
C VAL A 34 2.78 8.73 12.20
N GLY A 35 2.00 9.24 13.15
CA GLY A 35 2.39 9.29 14.56
C GLY A 35 2.64 7.90 15.15
N LEU A 36 1.76 6.94 14.87
CA LEU A 36 1.93 5.55 15.31
C LEU A 36 3.20 4.92 14.74
N GLY A 37 3.43 5.05 13.43
CA GLY A 37 4.63 4.53 12.80
C GLY A 37 5.90 5.18 13.35
N ALA A 38 5.88 6.51 13.52
CA ALA A 38 7.00 7.28 14.05
C ALA A 38 7.33 6.88 15.49
N ALA A 39 6.32 6.66 16.34
CA ALA A 39 6.52 6.18 17.72
C ALA A 39 7.19 4.80 17.76
N ILE A 40 6.74 3.86 16.92
CA ILE A 40 7.37 2.53 16.81
C ILE A 40 8.81 2.66 16.32
N GLY A 41 9.05 3.45 15.26
CA GLY A 41 10.38 3.64 14.68
C GLY A 41 11.35 4.28 15.68
N ALA A 42 10.91 5.32 16.39
CA ALA A 42 11.72 5.98 17.42
C ALA A 42 12.03 5.05 18.60
N SER A 43 11.07 4.21 19.01
CA SER A 43 11.28 3.22 20.08
C SER A 43 12.32 2.18 19.67
N GLN A 44 12.26 1.68 18.42
CA GLN A 44 13.25 0.76 17.88
C GLN A 44 14.64 1.41 17.77
N ARG A 45 14.70 2.66 17.30
CA ARG A 45 15.96 3.42 17.26
C ARG A 45 16.60 3.53 18.65
N TYR A 46 15.81 3.81 19.68
CA TYR A 46 16.29 3.87 21.06
C TYR A 46 16.80 2.51 21.54
N ALA A 47 16.06 1.44 21.25
CA ALA A 47 16.45 0.07 21.61
C ALA A 47 17.74 -0.40 20.93
N LEU A 48 18.03 0.06 19.70
CA LEU A 48 19.25 -0.29 18.96
C LEU A 48 20.52 0.34 19.54
N GLY A 49 20.41 1.47 20.25
CA GLY A 49 21.55 2.16 20.86
C GLY A 49 22.62 2.69 19.88
N SER A 50 22.37 2.63 18.57
CA SER A 50 23.30 3.05 17.52
C SER A 50 22.58 3.77 16.39
N SER A 51 22.93 5.05 16.18
CA SER A 51 22.40 5.89 15.10
C SER A 51 22.72 5.31 13.72
N LEU A 52 23.95 4.80 13.53
CA LEU A 52 24.40 4.18 12.28
C LEU A 52 23.53 2.98 11.91
N LEU A 53 23.28 2.07 12.86
CA LEU A 53 22.46 0.88 12.61
C LEU A 53 21.01 1.25 12.32
N ALA A 54 20.44 2.16 13.11
CA ALA A 54 19.06 2.60 12.92
C ALA A 54 18.87 3.28 11.55
N ASN A 55 19.80 4.15 11.15
CA ASN A 55 19.78 4.80 9.85
C ASN A 55 19.93 3.79 8.70
N THR A 56 20.91 2.89 8.79
CA THR A 56 21.16 1.87 7.78
C THR A 56 19.95 0.93 7.60
N LEU A 57 19.32 0.52 8.70
CA LEU A 57 18.13 -0.32 8.67
C LEU A 57 16.92 0.44 8.11
N GLY A 58 16.73 1.68 8.55
CA GLY A 58 15.66 2.55 8.07
C GLY A 58 15.77 2.84 6.57
N THR A 59 16.97 3.13 6.05
CA THR A 59 17.16 3.32 4.61
C THR A 59 16.95 2.03 3.82
N ALA A 60 17.41 0.89 4.32
CA ALA A 60 17.16 -0.41 3.70
C ALA A 60 15.65 -0.75 3.62
N LEU A 61 14.92 -0.55 4.72
CA LEU A 61 13.47 -0.79 4.77
C LEU A 61 12.72 0.16 3.84
N LEU A 62 13.10 1.44 3.80
CA LEU A 62 12.50 2.42 2.91
C LEU A 62 12.75 2.05 1.44
N ALA A 63 13.97 1.66 1.08
CA ALA A 63 14.32 1.24 -0.27
C ALA A 63 13.57 -0.05 -0.69
N CYS A 64 13.42 -1.00 0.22
CA CYS A 64 12.61 -2.21 0.03
C CYS A 64 11.14 -1.83 -0.24
N LEU A 65 10.56 -0.98 0.59
CA LEU A 65 9.18 -0.49 0.44
C LEU A 65 8.99 0.20 -0.91
N LEU A 66 9.82 1.17 -1.25
CA LEU A 66 9.74 1.91 -2.52
C LEU A 66 9.89 0.98 -3.73
N THR A 67 10.79 0.00 -3.67
CA THR A 67 10.98 -0.98 -4.74
C THR A 67 9.76 -1.88 -4.91
N ALA A 68 9.21 -2.39 -3.80
CA ALA A 68 7.99 -3.19 -3.84
C ALA A 68 6.82 -2.38 -4.42
N LEU A 69 6.69 -1.12 -4.04
CA LEU A 69 5.68 -0.22 -4.58
C LEU A 69 5.85 0.01 -6.08
N ALA A 70 7.06 0.34 -6.53
CA ALA A 70 7.35 0.55 -7.95
C ALA A 70 7.06 -0.71 -8.79
N LEU A 71 7.33 -1.90 -8.26
CA LEU A 71 7.03 -3.15 -8.95
C LEU A 71 5.52 -3.44 -9.02
N THR A 72 4.75 -3.04 -8.00
CA THR A 72 3.29 -3.21 -8.01
C THR A 72 2.56 -2.20 -8.91
N THR A 73 3.11 -1.01 -9.14
CA THR A 73 2.46 0.02 -9.97
C THR A 73 2.65 -0.21 -11.46
N VAL A 74 3.71 -0.90 -11.89
CA VAL A 74 4.03 -1.10 -13.31
C VAL A 74 3.27 -2.27 -13.94
N HIS A 75 2.80 -3.23 -13.14
CA HIS A 75 2.22 -4.47 -13.68
C HIS A 75 0.72 -4.46 -14.14
N PRO A 76 -0.17 -3.52 -13.76
CA PRO A 76 -1.60 -3.68 -14.05
C PRO A 76 -1.99 -3.45 -15.53
N ALA A 77 -1.16 -2.77 -16.32
CA ALA A 77 -1.53 -2.42 -17.71
C ALA A 77 -1.46 -3.60 -18.69
N ALA A 78 -0.59 -4.59 -18.45
CA ALA A 78 -0.43 -5.72 -19.36
C ALA A 78 -1.59 -6.74 -19.27
N ALA A 79 -2.13 -6.96 -18.07
CA ALA A 79 -3.18 -7.95 -17.85
C ALA A 79 -4.55 -7.55 -18.43
N ASP A 80 -4.81 -6.26 -18.61
CA ASP A 80 -6.08 -5.76 -19.15
C ASP A 80 -6.15 -5.78 -20.69
N SER A 81 -5.00 -5.99 -21.35
CA SER A 81 -4.92 -6.07 -22.81
C SER A 81 -5.36 -7.46 -23.32
N ASP A 82 -4.99 -8.53 -22.62
CA ASP A 82 -5.33 -9.91 -22.99
C ASP A 82 -6.82 -10.21 -22.76
N SER A 83 -7.42 -9.66 -21.70
CA SER A 83 -8.85 -9.80 -21.41
C SER A 83 -9.73 -9.09 -22.45
N ARG A 84 -9.26 -7.99 -23.06
CA ARG A 84 -9.97 -7.30 -24.15
C ARG A 84 -9.95 -8.10 -25.46
N LEU A 85 -8.82 -8.74 -25.78
CA LEU A 85 -8.71 -9.61 -26.95
C LEU A 85 -9.60 -10.86 -26.82
N ALA A 86 -9.64 -11.48 -25.64
CA ALA A 86 -10.53 -12.63 -25.40
C ALA A 86 -12.03 -12.25 -25.46
N ARG A 87 -12.39 -11.01 -25.12
CA ARG A 87 -13.78 -10.54 -25.13
C ARG A 87 -14.27 -10.15 -26.53
N SER A 88 -13.38 -9.76 -27.44
CA SER A 88 -13.76 -9.42 -28.82
C SER A 88 -14.15 -10.63 -29.68
N GLU A 89 -13.76 -11.85 -29.32
CA GLU A 89 -14.14 -13.06 -30.08
C GLU A 89 -15.49 -13.66 -29.65
N GLN A 90 -16.05 -13.21 -28.53
CA GLN A 90 -17.31 -13.73 -28.02
C GLN A 90 -18.49 -12.89 -28.51
N GLU A 91 -18.72 -12.93 -29.83
CA GLU A 91 -19.86 -12.29 -30.50
C GLU A 91 -21.13 -13.16 -30.31
N PRO A 92 -22.14 -12.72 -29.54
CA PRO A 92 -23.31 -13.54 -29.23
C PRO A 92 -24.40 -13.34 -30.29
N SER A 93 -24.51 -14.27 -31.22
CA SER A 93 -25.64 -14.37 -32.16
C SER A 93 -26.74 -15.26 -31.58
N THR A 94 -27.58 -14.74 -30.66
CA THR A 94 -28.88 -15.38 -30.38
C THR A 94 -29.86 -14.42 -29.68
N PRO A 95 -31.11 -14.28 -30.17
CA PRO A 95 -32.11 -13.41 -29.57
C PRO A 95 -32.74 -14.10 -28.35
N ARG A 96 -32.66 -13.47 -27.17
CA ARG A 96 -33.20 -14.00 -25.90
C ARG A 96 -33.61 -12.84 -24.99
N ASP A 97 -34.76 -12.25 -25.29
CA ASP A 97 -35.17 -10.96 -24.74
C ASP A 97 -35.73 -11.00 -23.30
N GLU A 98 -36.00 -12.19 -22.72
CA GLU A 98 -36.63 -12.26 -21.38
C GLU A 98 -35.74 -12.87 -20.27
N GLN A 99 -34.77 -13.74 -20.60
CA GLN A 99 -33.81 -14.24 -19.60
C GLN A 99 -32.71 -13.22 -19.27
N GLN A 100 -32.57 -12.15 -20.06
CA GLN A 100 -31.58 -11.10 -19.85
C GLN A 100 -31.92 -10.18 -18.67
N LEU A 101 -33.20 -9.96 -18.35
CA LEU A 101 -33.58 -8.98 -17.33
C LEU A 101 -33.23 -9.46 -15.91
N VAL A 102 -33.53 -10.73 -15.58
CA VAL A 102 -33.24 -11.31 -14.24
C VAL A 102 -31.74 -11.54 -14.02
N GLY A 103 -30.99 -11.84 -15.09
CA GLY A 103 -29.53 -11.94 -15.04
C GLY A 103 -28.83 -10.60 -14.82
N ARG A 104 -29.48 -9.49 -15.22
CA ARG A 104 -28.90 -8.15 -15.12
C ARG A 104 -28.83 -7.65 -13.68
N GLU A 105 -29.89 -7.82 -12.89
CA GLU A 105 -29.92 -7.39 -11.48
C GLU A 105 -28.89 -8.15 -10.61
N HIS A 106 -28.72 -9.46 -10.85
CA HIS A 106 -27.71 -10.25 -10.15
C HIS A 106 -26.28 -9.89 -10.55
N SER A 107 -26.06 -9.47 -11.80
CA SER A 107 -24.76 -9.00 -12.26
C SER A 107 -24.40 -7.65 -11.64
N GLU A 108 -25.37 -6.74 -11.53
CA GLU A 108 -25.14 -5.40 -10.97
C GLU A 108 -24.72 -5.44 -9.50
N HIS A 109 -25.41 -6.23 -8.66
CA HIS A 109 -25.01 -6.39 -7.26
C HIS A 109 -23.65 -7.07 -7.09
N ARG A 110 -23.29 -8.01 -7.96
CA ARG A 110 -21.97 -8.66 -7.92
C ARG A 110 -20.86 -7.65 -8.23
N ASP A 111 -21.08 -6.79 -9.22
CA ASP A 111 -20.12 -5.76 -9.61
C ASP A 111 -19.93 -4.70 -8.52
N GLU A 112 -21.00 -4.29 -7.83
CA GLU A 112 -20.92 -3.36 -6.70
C GLU A 112 -20.10 -3.93 -5.53
N GLN A 113 -20.33 -5.20 -5.17
CA GLN A 113 -19.53 -5.86 -4.13
C GLN A 113 -18.05 -5.95 -4.52
N HIS A 114 -17.74 -6.24 -5.79
CA HIS A 114 -16.37 -6.26 -6.29
C HIS A 114 -15.71 -4.87 -6.21
N ARG A 115 -16.43 -3.79 -6.58
CA ARG A 115 -15.91 -2.42 -6.48
C ARG A 115 -15.64 -1.99 -5.04
N ALA A 116 -16.56 -2.28 -4.11
CA ALA A 116 -16.38 -1.96 -2.69
C ALA A 116 -15.15 -2.68 -2.10
N GLY A 117 -14.96 -3.96 -2.45
CA GLY A 117 -13.78 -4.73 -2.04
C GLY A 117 -12.47 -4.16 -2.58
N GLN A 118 -12.45 -3.72 -3.84
CA GLN A 118 -11.27 -3.10 -4.46
C GLN A 118 -10.89 -1.79 -3.75
N GLN A 119 -11.85 -0.91 -3.50
CA GLN A 119 -11.62 0.37 -2.82
C GLN A 119 -11.03 0.20 -1.41
N LEU A 120 -11.57 -0.74 -0.63
CA LEU A 120 -11.05 -1.05 0.72
C LEU A 120 -9.59 -1.56 0.66
N SER A 121 -9.27 -2.39 -0.35
CA SER A 121 -7.92 -2.92 -0.52
C SER A 121 -6.91 -1.83 -0.89
N GLU A 122 -7.30 -0.88 -1.74
CA GLU A 122 -6.48 0.27 -2.13
C GLU A 122 -6.25 1.21 -0.97
N GLN A 123 -7.31 1.50 -0.21
CA GLN A 123 -7.22 2.33 0.98
C GLN A 123 -6.27 1.73 2.03
N ARG A 124 -6.39 0.43 2.33
CA ARG A 124 -5.47 -0.27 3.24
C ARG A 124 -4.02 -0.21 2.76
N ARG A 125 -3.78 -0.35 1.45
CA ARG A 125 -2.42 -0.22 0.89
C ARG A 125 -1.88 1.20 1.06
N SER A 126 -2.70 2.22 0.85
CA SER A 126 -2.32 3.62 1.07
C SER A 126 -1.96 3.89 2.53
N ASP A 127 -2.80 3.42 3.46
CA ASP A 127 -2.57 3.56 4.90
C ASP A 127 -1.27 2.88 5.34
N LEU A 128 -1.01 1.66 4.83
CA LEU A 128 0.21 0.92 5.12
C LEU A 128 1.45 1.65 4.59
N ARG A 129 1.37 2.28 3.41
CA ARG A 129 2.47 3.08 2.84
C ARG A 129 2.79 4.28 3.72
N ILE A 130 1.77 4.97 4.21
CA ILE A 130 1.93 6.14 5.09
C ILE A 130 2.54 5.69 6.43
N LEU A 131 1.99 4.63 7.03
CA LEU A 131 2.45 4.07 8.30
C LEU A 131 3.91 3.61 8.22
N LEU A 132 4.28 2.85 7.19
CA LEU A 132 5.63 2.28 7.07
C LEU A 132 6.65 3.28 6.51
N GLY A 133 6.29 4.02 5.46
CA GLY A 133 7.19 4.93 4.77
C GLY A 133 7.43 6.21 5.56
N ALA A 134 6.38 7.00 5.78
CA ALA A 134 6.50 8.28 6.48
C ALA A 134 6.63 8.11 8.00
N GLY A 135 5.87 7.17 8.58
CA GLY A 135 5.90 6.90 10.02
C GLY A 135 7.15 6.11 10.44
N LEU A 136 7.16 4.80 10.20
CA LEU A 136 8.17 3.87 10.72
C LEU A 136 9.59 4.22 10.25
N CYS A 137 9.80 4.32 8.93
CA CYS A 137 11.14 4.64 8.40
C CYS A 137 11.58 6.06 8.80
N GLY A 138 10.64 7.01 8.85
CA GLY A 138 10.92 8.37 9.31
C GLY A 138 11.29 8.46 10.80
N GLY A 139 10.65 7.67 11.67
CA GLY A 139 10.99 7.61 13.09
C GLY A 139 12.26 6.81 13.38
N LEU A 140 12.54 5.78 12.59
CA LEU A 140 13.72 4.93 12.74
C LEU A 140 14.99 5.65 12.29
N THR A 141 14.92 6.44 11.22
CA THR A 141 16.03 7.28 10.76
C THR A 141 16.09 8.59 11.54
N THR A 142 17.29 9.17 11.67
CA THR A 142 17.50 10.46 12.33
C THR A 142 18.65 11.21 11.70
N TYR A 143 18.38 12.40 11.21
CA TYR A 143 19.44 13.31 10.73
C TYR A 143 19.96 14.20 11.85
N SER A 144 19.10 14.60 12.79
CA SER A 144 19.48 15.51 13.88
C SER A 144 20.52 14.89 14.81
N THR A 145 20.41 13.60 15.10
CA THR A 145 21.40 12.89 15.94
C THR A 145 22.76 12.80 15.24
N ILE A 146 22.78 12.46 13.94
CA ILE A 146 24.04 12.43 13.16
C ILE A 146 24.70 13.82 13.16
N MET A 147 23.92 14.88 12.96
CA MET A 147 24.44 16.25 12.98
C MET A 147 24.97 16.64 14.36
N LEU A 148 24.30 16.23 15.44
CA LEU A 148 24.78 16.47 16.78
C LEU A 148 26.11 15.74 17.05
N ASP A 149 26.23 14.47 16.62
CA ASP A 149 27.46 13.69 16.73
C ASP A 149 28.60 14.32 15.91
N ALA A 150 28.29 14.84 14.72
CA ALA A 150 29.25 15.52 13.86
C ALA A 150 29.71 16.87 14.45
N VAL A 151 28.81 17.65 15.07
CA VAL A 151 29.15 18.95 15.68
C VAL A 151 29.88 18.79 17.02
N THR A 152 29.60 17.72 17.76
CA THR A 152 30.28 17.41 19.04
C THR A 152 31.62 16.70 18.86
N SER A 153 31.95 16.28 17.64
CA SER A 153 33.24 15.70 17.30
C SER A 153 34.38 16.70 17.51
N THR A 154 35.46 16.27 18.15
CA THR A 154 36.63 17.11 18.46
C THR A 154 37.48 17.47 17.24
N SER A 155 37.32 16.76 16.12
CA SER A 155 38.04 17.01 14.89
C SER A 155 37.13 17.00 13.67
N LEU A 156 37.43 17.86 12.70
CA LEU A 156 36.73 17.86 11.40
C LEU A 156 36.91 16.53 10.65
N ALA A 157 38.07 15.89 10.79
CA ALA A 157 38.38 14.63 10.13
C ALA A 157 37.49 13.49 10.63
N SER A 158 37.30 13.37 11.95
CA SER A 158 36.41 12.36 12.55
C SER A 158 34.95 12.60 12.19
N ALA A 159 34.50 13.87 12.22
CA ALA A 159 33.15 14.22 11.81
C ALA A 159 32.88 13.84 10.34
N ALA A 160 33.83 14.15 9.45
CA ALA A 160 33.75 13.81 8.03
C ALA A 160 33.75 12.29 7.80
N GLN A 161 34.58 11.54 8.54
CA GLN A 161 34.61 10.09 8.48
C GLN A 161 33.29 9.46 8.93
N GLN A 162 32.70 9.95 10.03
CA GLN A 162 31.43 9.45 10.54
C GLN A 162 30.28 9.72 9.57
N LEU A 163 30.17 10.95 9.06
CA LEU A 163 29.19 11.31 8.03
C LEU A 163 29.36 10.48 6.75
N GLY A 164 30.61 10.29 6.32
CA GLY A 164 30.94 9.46 5.16
C GLY A 164 30.51 8.00 5.37
N LEU A 165 30.74 7.46 6.57
CA LEU A 165 30.35 6.10 6.92
C LEU A 165 28.82 5.95 6.97
N ASP A 166 28.10 6.86 7.64
CA ASP A 166 26.63 6.85 7.69
C ASP A 166 26.02 6.90 6.29
N PHE A 167 26.53 7.78 5.43
CA PHE A 167 26.06 7.91 4.06
C PHE A 167 26.37 6.66 3.22
N ALA A 168 27.61 6.16 3.28
CA ALA A 168 28.04 4.99 2.52
C ALA A 168 27.29 3.72 2.94
N CYS A 169 27.13 3.48 4.25
CA CYS A 169 26.36 2.36 4.77
C CYS A 169 24.88 2.49 4.41
N GLY A 170 24.28 3.66 4.58
CA GLY A 170 22.88 3.91 4.24
C GLY A 170 22.58 3.67 2.76
N LEU A 171 23.44 4.18 1.86
CA LEU A 171 23.32 3.99 0.41
C LEU A 171 23.58 2.53 0.01
N GLY A 172 24.63 1.91 0.55
CA GLY A 172 24.95 0.50 0.30
C GLY A 172 23.80 -0.42 0.70
N ALA A 173 23.20 -0.20 1.87
CA ALA A 173 22.07 -0.98 2.34
C ALA A 173 20.81 -0.75 1.49
N ALA A 174 20.57 0.49 1.02
CA ALA A 174 19.47 0.77 0.09
C ALA A 174 19.62 0.03 -1.25
N VAL A 175 20.82 0.06 -1.86
CA VAL A 175 21.10 -0.68 -3.10
C VAL A 175 20.92 -2.18 -2.90
N LEU A 176 21.46 -2.72 -1.81
CA LEU A 176 21.31 -4.14 -1.47
C LEU A 176 19.83 -4.52 -1.30
N ALA A 177 19.05 -3.71 -0.58
CA ALA A 177 17.63 -3.92 -0.40
C ALA A 177 16.86 -3.92 -1.72
N ILE A 178 17.18 -3.02 -2.66
CA ILE A 178 16.59 -2.98 -4.01
C ILE A 178 16.87 -4.30 -4.75
N VAL A 179 18.13 -4.76 -4.75
CA VAL A 179 18.55 -5.99 -5.43
C VAL A 179 17.87 -7.21 -4.82
N VAL A 180 17.87 -7.34 -3.49
CA VAL A 180 17.19 -8.43 -2.78
C VAL A 180 15.69 -8.42 -3.06
N THR A 181 15.04 -7.26 -2.98
CA THR A 181 13.59 -7.14 -3.25
C THR A 181 13.26 -7.55 -4.69
N ARG A 182 14.04 -7.09 -5.67
CA ARG A 182 13.86 -7.47 -7.07
C ARG A 182 14.09 -8.96 -7.31
N THR A 183 15.13 -9.54 -6.72
CA THR A 183 15.45 -10.96 -6.92
C THR A 183 14.41 -11.87 -6.26
N VAL A 184 13.97 -11.55 -5.04
CA VAL A 184 12.93 -12.30 -4.32
C VAL A 184 11.59 -12.22 -5.06
N LEU A 185 11.17 -11.04 -5.52
CA LEU A 185 9.89 -10.87 -6.21
C LEU A 185 9.89 -11.50 -7.61
N ARG A 186 11.02 -11.50 -8.33
CA ARG A 186 11.16 -12.23 -9.61
C ARG A 186 11.08 -13.74 -9.44
N ARG A 187 11.48 -14.27 -8.27
CA ARG A 187 11.50 -15.71 -7.95
C ARG A 187 10.18 -16.23 -7.40
N ARG A 188 9.08 -15.49 -7.51
CA ARG A 188 7.73 -16.06 -7.36
C ARG A 188 7.23 -16.46 -8.74
N PRO A 189 7.67 -17.59 -9.33
CA PRO A 189 7.02 -18.12 -10.51
C PRO A 189 5.57 -18.39 -10.15
N LEU A 190 4.71 -18.29 -11.17
CA LEU A 190 3.26 -18.43 -11.18
C LEU A 190 2.76 -19.81 -10.68
N ALA A 191 3.19 -20.28 -9.51
CA ALA A 191 2.69 -21.49 -8.88
C ALA A 191 1.18 -21.41 -8.58
N SER A 192 0.61 -20.21 -8.65
CA SER A 192 -0.83 -19.95 -8.60
C SER A 192 -1.57 -20.10 -9.95
N ALA A 193 -0.88 -20.30 -11.07
CA ALA A 193 -1.51 -20.57 -12.38
C ALA A 193 -1.81 -22.06 -12.63
N THR A 194 -1.28 -22.97 -11.81
CA THR A 194 -1.45 -24.44 -11.97
C THR A 194 -2.53 -25.03 -11.05
N ALA A 195 -3.25 -24.20 -10.30
CA ALA A 195 -4.48 -24.57 -9.62
C ALA A 195 -5.68 -23.95 -10.33
N ALA A 196 -5.76 -24.10 -11.64
CA ALA A 196 -7.08 -24.09 -12.27
C ALA A 196 -7.86 -25.20 -11.56
N PRO A 197 -8.99 -24.91 -10.88
CA PRO A 197 -9.85 -25.96 -10.39
C PRO A 197 -10.22 -26.76 -11.63
N SER A 198 -9.68 -27.97 -11.75
CA SER A 198 -10.23 -28.98 -12.63
C SER A 198 -11.70 -29.01 -12.25
N THR A 199 -12.53 -28.39 -13.10
CA THR A 199 -13.97 -28.35 -12.99
C THR A 199 -14.36 -29.74 -12.56
N PRO A 200 -14.86 -29.98 -11.32
CA PRO A 200 -15.36 -31.29 -10.99
C PRO A 200 -16.41 -31.56 -12.05
N ALA A 201 -16.12 -32.55 -12.89
CA ALA A 201 -16.97 -32.97 -13.98
C ALA A 201 -18.38 -33.00 -13.41
N ARG A 202 -19.22 -32.13 -13.97
CA ARG A 202 -20.62 -31.90 -13.66
C ARG A 202 -21.28 -33.26 -13.42
N ALA A 203 -21.24 -33.72 -12.17
CA ALA A 203 -21.98 -34.87 -11.73
C ALA A 203 -23.42 -34.40 -11.82
N SER A 204 -24.08 -34.89 -12.85
CA SER A 204 -25.51 -34.77 -13.10
C SER A 204 -26.26 -34.92 -11.78
N SER A 205 -26.70 -33.81 -11.22
CA SER A 205 -27.63 -33.84 -10.11
C SER A 205 -28.93 -34.47 -10.64
N PRO A 206 -29.42 -35.56 -10.01
CA PRO A 206 -30.68 -36.16 -10.40
C PRO A 206 -31.81 -35.15 -10.16
N ARG A 207 -32.66 -35.04 -11.18
CA ARG A 207 -33.91 -34.28 -11.21
C ARG A 207 -34.70 -34.49 -9.91
N PRO A 208 -34.98 -33.44 -9.11
CA PRO A 208 -35.87 -33.57 -7.97
C PRO A 208 -37.28 -33.90 -8.47
N ALA A 209 -37.87 -34.95 -7.90
CA ALA A 209 -39.26 -35.31 -8.11
C ALA A 209 -40.17 -34.23 -7.50
N PRO A 210 -41.37 -34.00 -8.06
CA PRO A 210 -42.35 -33.09 -7.51
C PRO A 210 -42.93 -33.71 -6.23
N GLU A 211 -42.49 -33.24 -5.06
CA GLU A 211 -43.14 -33.58 -3.80
C GLU A 211 -44.17 -32.51 -3.43
N ALA A 212 -45.31 -33.06 -3.03
CA ALA A 212 -46.61 -32.46 -2.91
C ALA A 212 -46.70 -31.45 -1.77
N ASP A 213 -47.67 -30.55 -1.96
CA ASP A 213 -48.35 -29.80 -0.92
C ASP A 213 -48.48 -30.59 0.39
N THR A 214 -48.02 -30.02 1.50
CA THR A 214 -48.65 -30.31 2.80
C THR A 214 -48.67 -29.04 3.65
N SER A 215 -49.83 -28.40 3.60
CA SER A 215 -50.45 -27.56 4.62
C SER A 215 -50.19 -28.06 6.05
N ALA A 216 -49.70 -27.20 6.95
CA ALA A 216 -50.26 -26.93 8.28
C ALA A 216 -49.32 -26.04 9.12
N ALA A 217 -49.88 -24.93 9.62
CA ALA A 217 -49.38 -24.11 10.73
C ALA A 217 -49.63 -24.83 12.10
N PRO A 218 -49.58 -24.19 13.29
CA PRO A 218 -48.98 -22.93 13.77
C PRO A 218 -48.20 -23.07 15.11
N GLU A 219 -47.81 -21.94 15.73
CA GLU A 219 -47.60 -21.72 17.19
C GLU A 219 -46.44 -22.48 17.88
N ALA A 220 -45.75 -22.02 18.94
CA ALA A 220 -45.69 -20.82 19.77
C ALA A 220 -44.38 -20.91 20.61
N ASP A 221 -44.21 -19.96 21.51
CA ASP A 221 -43.36 -19.99 22.73
C ASP A 221 -41.99 -19.29 22.78
N THR A 222 -42.07 -18.01 23.16
CA THR A 222 -41.68 -17.47 24.49
C THR A 222 -40.59 -18.21 25.30
N SER A 223 -39.50 -17.49 25.64
CA SER A 223 -38.84 -17.42 26.98
C SER A 223 -37.37 -16.95 26.81
N ALA A 224 -37.01 -15.69 27.06
CA ALA A 224 -36.69 -15.08 28.36
C ALA A 224 -35.57 -15.78 29.17
N ALA A 225 -34.35 -15.21 29.18
CA ALA A 225 -33.72 -14.62 30.38
C ALA A 225 -32.23 -14.26 30.17
N PRO A 226 -31.72 -13.17 30.82
CA PRO A 226 -30.33 -12.74 30.78
C PRO A 226 -29.54 -13.25 32.00
N GLY A 227 -28.30 -13.69 31.79
CA GLY A 227 -27.36 -14.04 32.85
C GLY A 227 -26.28 -12.97 33.03
N THR A 228 -26.41 -12.16 34.07
CA THR A 228 -25.36 -11.29 34.62
C THR A 228 -24.37 -12.13 35.42
N GLY A 229 -23.09 -12.07 35.06
CA GLY A 229 -22.00 -12.72 35.77
C GLY A 229 -20.80 -11.79 35.91
N THR A 230 -20.82 -10.97 36.95
CA THR A 230 -19.68 -10.20 37.46
C THR A 230 -18.93 -11.08 38.46
N GLN A 231 -17.61 -11.21 38.39
CA GLN A 231 -16.76 -11.60 39.54
C GLN A 231 -15.26 -11.37 39.24
N PRO A 232 -14.39 -11.38 40.28
CA PRO A 232 -13.52 -10.27 40.71
C PRO A 232 -12.18 -10.12 39.98
#